data_AF-Q2V588-F1
#
_entry.id   AF-Q2V588-F1
#
_cell.length_a   1.000
_cell.length_b   1.000
_cell.length_c   1.000
_cell.angle_alpha   90.00
_cell.angle_beta   90.00
_cell.angle_gamma   90.00
#
_symmetry.space_group_name_H-M   'P 1'
#
loop_
_entity.id
_entity.type
_entity.pdbx_description
1 polymer ?
#
loop_
_entity_poly.entity_id
_entity_poly.type
_entity_poly.pdbx_seq_one_letter_code
_entity_poly.pdbx_strand_id
1 'polypeptide(L)'
;PNFTLYREASFQMFQILSRFTEKIQPVSIDEGYLDITDCYALGSPLEIAKMIQQALLTELQLPCSIGIAPNLFLAKTASDMKKPLGITVLRKRDIPELIWPLPVGAMHGIGEKTAEKLNDIHIQTIEQLAKGD
;
A
#
# COMPACT_ATOMS: atom_id res chain seq x y z
N PRO A 1 2.81 -8.97 24.82
CA PRO A 1 2.84 -7.77 23.94
C PRO A 1 2.45 -6.50 24.74
N ASN A 2 3.20 -5.41 24.58
CA ASN A 2 2.85 -4.11 25.20
C ASN A 2 1.97 -3.30 24.25
N PHE A 3 0.65 -3.45 24.36
CA PHE A 3 -0.31 -2.79 23.48
C PHE A 3 -0.30 -1.26 23.58
N THR A 4 0.05 -0.71 24.74
CA THR A 4 0.16 0.74 24.95
C THR A 4 1.28 1.32 24.09
N LEU A 5 2.46 0.68 24.11
CA LEU A 5 3.62 1.11 23.33
C LEU A 5 3.33 1.10 21.82
N TYR A 6 2.67 0.05 21.31
CA TYR A 6 2.30 -0.02 19.89
C TYR A 6 1.32 1.08 19.48
N ARG A 7 0.35 1.42 20.34
CA ARG A 7 -0.60 2.50 20.09
C ARG A 7 0.07 3.87 20.10
N GLU A 8 1.02 4.09 21.00
CA GLU A 8 1.77 5.33 21.07
C GLU A 8 2.67 5.51 19.84
N ALA A 9 3.40 4.47 19.43
CA ALA A 9 4.19 4.49 18.20
C ALA A 9 3.33 4.71 16.95
N SER A 10 2.15 4.07 16.88
CA SER A 10 1.18 4.28 15.81
C SER A 10 0.72 5.73 15.74
N PHE A 11 0.36 6.32 16.89
CA PHE A 11 -0.07 7.72 16.97
C PHE A 11 1.04 8.66 16.48
N GLN A 12 2.28 8.46 16.92
CA GLN A 12 3.44 9.24 16.49
C GLN A 12 3.72 9.08 14.99
N MET A 13 3.60 7.87 14.44
CA MET A 13 3.72 7.61 13.01
C MET A 13 2.70 8.45 12.22
N PHE A 14 1.43 8.43 12.60
CA PHE A 14 0.39 9.23 11.92
C PHE A 14 0.58 10.74 12.09
N GLN A 15 1.14 11.21 13.22
CA GLN A 15 1.54 12.61 13.38
C GLN A 15 2.66 13.05 12.44
N ILE A 16 3.60 12.15 12.10
CA ILE A 16 4.63 12.44 11.09
C ILE A 16 3.99 12.48 9.70
N LEU A 17 3.12 11.53 9.39
CA LEU A 17 2.43 11.45 8.09
C LEU A 17 1.58 12.70 7.82
N SER A 18 0.96 13.30 8.85
CA SER A 18 0.12 14.50 8.70
C SER A 18 0.89 15.77 8.32
N ARG A 19 2.23 15.75 8.40
CA ARG A 19 3.07 16.85 7.91
C ARG A 19 3.09 16.93 6.36
N PHE A 20 2.72 15.86 5.67
CA PHE A 20 2.79 15.77 4.21
C PHE A 20 1.43 16.01 3.53
N THR A 21 0.35 15.52 4.12
CA THR A 21 -1.02 15.71 3.65
C THR A 21 -2.00 15.58 4.80
N GLU A 22 -3.10 16.33 4.75
CA GLU A 22 -4.22 16.18 5.68
C GLU A 22 -5.13 15.00 5.30
N LYS A 23 -5.04 14.52 4.04
CA LYS A 23 -5.85 13.43 3.52
C LYS A 23 -5.24 12.07 3.87
N ILE A 24 -5.40 11.66 5.12
CA ILE A 24 -4.87 10.40 5.66
C ILE A 24 -6.01 9.48 6.07
N GLN A 25 -5.89 8.20 5.70
CA GLN A 25 -6.79 7.15 6.14
C GLN A 25 -6.01 6.04 6.88
N PRO A 26 -6.03 6.01 8.22
CA PRO A 26 -5.53 4.88 9.00
C PRO A 26 -6.29 3.59 8.66
N VAL A 27 -5.58 2.48 8.50
CA VAL A 27 -6.14 1.15 8.20
C VAL A 27 -5.93 0.20 9.38
N SER A 28 -4.74 0.25 9.97
CA SER A 28 -4.34 -0.52 11.16
C SER A 28 -3.42 0.34 12.04
N ILE A 29 -2.83 -0.27 13.06
CA ILE A 29 -1.83 0.39 13.91
C ILE A 29 -0.54 0.75 13.16
N ASP A 30 -0.24 0.07 12.06
CA ASP A 30 1.01 0.16 11.31
C ASP A 30 0.81 0.45 9.80
N GLU A 31 -0.44 0.54 9.33
CA GLU A 31 -0.77 0.80 7.94
C GLU A 31 -1.75 1.98 7.80
N GLY A 32 -1.54 2.79 6.77
CA GLY A 32 -2.45 3.88 6.39
C GLY A 32 -2.23 4.32 4.95
N TYR A 33 -3.24 4.98 4.39
CA TYR A 33 -3.19 5.58 3.06
C TYR A 33 -3.06 7.10 3.14
N LEU A 34 -2.30 7.67 2.22
CA LEU A 34 -2.11 9.11 2.05
C LEU A 34 -2.54 9.49 0.63
N ASP A 35 -3.41 10.48 0.48
CA ASP A 35 -3.65 11.13 -0.81
C ASP A 35 -2.68 12.32 -0.95
N ILE A 36 -1.76 12.18 -1.91
CA ILE A 36 -0.74 13.17 -2.25
C ILE A 36 -0.99 13.86 -3.60
N THR A 37 -2.20 13.73 -4.15
CA THR A 37 -2.57 14.28 -5.48
C THR A 37 -2.27 15.78 -5.57
N ASP A 38 -2.51 16.51 -4.48
CA ASP A 38 -2.34 17.98 -4.41
C ASP A 38 -1.01 18.41 -3.77
N CYS A 39 -0.09 17.47 -3.50
CA CYS A 39 1.15 17.71 -2.76
C CYS A 39 2.38 17.99 -3.66
N TYR A 40 2.16 18.37 -4.92
CA TYR A 40 3.24 18.57 -5.91
C TYR A 40 4.29 19.60 -5.50
N ALA A 41 3.96 20.55 -4.62
CA ALA A 41 4.90 21.52 -4.08
C ALA A 41 6.01 20.89 -3.21
N LEU A 42 5.77 19.69 -2.68
CA LEU A 42 6.75 18.90 -1.91
C LEU A 42 7.69 18.08 -2.82
N GLY A 43 7.40 18.00 -4.13
CA GLY A 43 8.16 17.23 -5.11
C GLY A 43 7.36 16.11 -5.76
N SER A 44 8.07 15.21 -6.44
CA SER A 44 7.48 14.02 -7.06
C SER A 44 6.99 13.01 -6.01
N PRO A 45 6.04 12.12 -6.36
CA PRO A 45 5.58 11.08 -5.44
C PRO A 45 6.71 10.23 -4.84
N LEU A 46 7.74 9.93 -5.63
CA LEU A 46 8.89 9.16 -5.15
C LEU A 46 9.75 9.94 -4.14
N GLU A 47 9.90 11.25 -4.33
CA GLU A 47 10.60 12.11 -3.36
C GLU A 47 9.81 12.23 -2.07
N ILE A 48 8.49 12.43 -2.14
CA ILE A 48 7.60 12.46 -0.97
C ILE A 48 7.68 11.14 -0.20
N ALA A 49 7.61 10.00 -0.88
CA ALA A 49 7.75 8.70 -0.22
C ALA A 49 9.11 8.51 0.46
N LYS A 50 10.21 8.95 -0.17
CA LYS A 50 11.53 8.92 0.47
C LYS A 50 11.61 9.81 1.69
N MET A 51 11.02 11.02 1.64
CA MET A 51 10.96 11.92 2.80
C MET A 51 10.17 11.29 3.95
N ILE A 52 9.03 10.66 3.68
CA ILE A 52 8.23 9.94 4.68
C ILE A 52 9.05 8.80 5.30
N GLN A 53 9.63 7.94 4.46
CA GLN A 53 10.41 6.79 4.92
C GLN A 53 11.60 7.25 5.79
N GLN A 54 12.30 8.30 5.37
CA GLN A 54 13.42 8.86 6.12
C GLN A 54 12.96 9.45 7.45
N ALA A 55 11.88 10.24 7.48
CA ALA A 55 11.35 10.85 8.71
C ALA A 55 10.94 9.79 9.74
N LEU A 56 10.21 8.76 9.32
CA LEU A 56 9.81 7.64 10.20
C LEU A 56 11.04 6.87 10.74
N LEU A 57 12.05 6.65 9.89
CA LEU A 57 13.27 5.99 10.30
C LEU A 57 14.10 6.83 11.28
N THR A 58 14.24 8.14 11.06
CA THR A 58 15.08 9.00 11.91
C THR A 58 14.42 9.39 13.21
N GLU A 59 13.12 9.67 13.19
CA GLU A 59 12.40 10.18 14.36
C GLU A 59 11.88 9.04 15.24
N LEU A 60 11.45 7.93 14.65
CA LEU A 60 10.82 6.82 15.40
C LEU A 60 11.59 5.50 15.33
N GLN A 61 12.68 5.43 14.55
CA GLN A 61 13.39 4.16 14.27
C GLN A 61 12.48 3.09 13.65
N LEU A 62 11.44 3.52 12.93
CA LEU A 62 10.47 2.63 12.29
C LEU A 62 10.76 2.50 10.80
N PRO A 63 11.31 1.36 10.34
CA PRO A 63 11.44 1.09 8.91
C PRO A 63 10.06 0.81 8.31
N CYS A 64 9.73 1.46 7.19
CA CYS A 64 8.47 1.22 6.48
C CYS A 64 8.72 0.92 5.00
N SER A 65 7.77 0.22 4.37
CA SER A 65 7.71 0.07 2.90
C SER A 65 6.54 0.90 2.38
N ILE A 66 6.68 1.52 1.22
CA ILE A 66 5.68 2.45 0.66
C ILE A 66 5.32 2.02 -0.76
N GLY A 67 4.02 1.90 -1.02
CA GLY A 67 3.46 1.70 -2.35
C GLY A 67 2.81 2.96 -2.88
N ILE A 68 3.12 3.34 -4.11
CA ILE A 68 2.56 4.52 -4.79
C ILE A 68 1.79 4.04 -6.01
N ALA A 69 0.49 4.34 -6.10
CA ALA A 69 -0.34 3.90 -7.20
C ALA A 69 -1.56 4.84 -7.40
N PRO A 70 -2.33 4.71 -8.50
CA PRO A 70 -3.45 5.59 -8.80
C PRO A 70 -4.73 5.28 -7.98
N ASN A 71 -4.72 4.26 -7.13
CA ASN A 71 -5.79 3.94 -6.19
C ASN A 71 -5.27 3.13 -4.99
N LEU A 72 -6.10 3.00 -3.95
CA LEU A 72 -5.74 2.35 -2.68
C LEU A 72 -5.37 0.87 -2.84
N PHE A 73 -6.13 0.12 -3.64
CA PHE A 73 -5.88 -1.30 -3.90
C PHE A 73 -4.47 -1.51 -4.49
N LEU A 74 -4.14 -0.81 -5.57
CA LEU A 74 -2.84 -0.90 -6.23
C LEU A 74 -1.72 -0.36 -5.33
N ALA A 75 -1.99 0.64 -4.49
CA ALA A 75 -1.01 1.18 -3.56
C ALA A 75 -0.66 0.15 -2.48
N LYS A 76 -1.66 -0.56 -1.94
CA LYS A 76 -1.43 -1.67 -1.01
C LYS A 76 -0.62 -2.77 -1.67
N THR A 77 -1.01 -3.22 -2.86
CA THR A 77 -0.26 -4.23 -3.62
C THR A 77 1.19 -3.79 -3.83
N ALA A 78 1.41 -2.56 -4.29
CA ALA A 78 2.76 -2.01 -4.49
C ALA A 78 3.60 -2.00 -3.20
N SER A 79 2.99 -1.69 -2.05
CA SER A 79 3.68 -1.65 -0.76
C SER A 79 4.21 -3.03 -0.32
N ASP A 80 3.57 -4.11 -0.77
CA ASP A 80 3.94 -5.48 -0.45
C ASP A 80 5.05 -6.03 -1.36
N MET A 81 5.18 -5.52 -2.60
CA MET A 81 6.08 -6.08 -3.63
C MET A 81 7.59 -6.00 -3.30
N LYS A 82 8.02 -5.05 -2.46
CA LYS A 82 9.45 -4.81 -2.15
C LYS A 82 9.73 -4.72 -0.65
N LYS A 83 9.00 -5.48 0.17
CA LYS A 83 9.28 -5.53 1.61
C LYS A 83 10.59 -6.28 1.91
N PRO A 84 11.33 -5.91 2.98
CA PRO A 84 11.19 -4.71 3.80
C PRO A 84 11.87 -3.47 3.18
N LEU A 85 11.54 -2.26 3.67
CA LEU A 85 12.17 -0.98 3.32
C LEU A 85 12.09 -0.55 1.84
N GLY A 86 11.23 -1.16 1.04
CA GLY A 86 11.08 -0.82 -0.37
C GLY A 86 10.13 0.35 -0.64
N ILE A 87 10.39 1.07 -1.73
CA ILE A 87 9.42 1.97 -2.37
C ILE A 87 9.10 1.40 -3.75
N THR A 88 7.81 1.17 -4.01
CA THR A 88 7.32 0.67 -5.29
C THR A 88 6.34 1.67 -5.89
N VAL A 89 6.57 2.04 -7.16
CA VAL A 89 5.62 2.84 -7.93
C VAL A 89 4.96 1.92 -8.94
N LEU A 90 3.63 1.80 -8.86
CA LEU A 90 2.83 0.98 -9.74
C LEU A 90 1.90 1.87 -10.57
N ARG A 91 2.13 1.93 -11.88
CA ARG A 91 1.37 2.75 -12.83
C ARG A 91 0.36 1.89 -13.58
N LYS A 92 -0.67 2.52 -14.16
CA LYS A 92 -1.70 1.82 -14.94
C LYS A 92 -1.11 0.95 -16.06
N ARG A 93 -0.03 1.41 -16.69
CA ARG A 93 0.65 0.67 -17.76
C ARG A 93 1.40 -0.58 -17.30
N ASP A 94 1.72 -0.67 -16.00
CA ASP A 94 2.45 -1.79 -15.43
C ASP A 94 1.48 -2.93 -15.04
N ILE A 95 0.18 -2.67 -15.02
CA ILE A 95 -0.86 -3.63 -14.59
C ILE A 95 -0.87 -4.91 -15.45
N PRO A 96 -0.84 -4.84 -16.80
CA PRO A 96 -0.89 -6.05 -17.63
C PRO A 96 0.28 -7.00 -17.39
N GLU A 97 1.45 -6.48 -17.04
CA GLU A 97 2.67 -7.27 -16.85
C GLU A 97 2.85 -7.72 -15.41
N LEU A 98 2.53 -6.86 -14.43
CA LEU A 98 2.87 -7.10 -13.02
C LEU A 98 1.70 -7.62 -12.18
N ILE A 99 0.45 -7.32 -12.57
CA ILE A 99 -0.73 -7.57 -11.74
C ILE A 99 -1.64 -8.63 -12.35
N TRP A 100 -1.96 -8.50 -13.63
CA TRP A 100 -2.84 -9.42 -14.34
C TRP A 100 -2.42 -10.90 -14.26
N PRO A 101 -1.12 -11.25 -14.36
CA PRO A 101 -0.70 -12.65 -14.27
C PRO A 101 -0.77 -13.25 -12.86
N LEU A 102 -0.98 -12.44 -11.83
CA LEU A 102 -1.01 -12.93 -10.46
C LEU A 102 -2.26 -13.79 -10.20
N PRO A 103 -2.16 -14.81 -9.32
CA PRO A 103 -3.31 -15.57 -8.86
C PRO A 103 -4.38 -14.64 -8.26
N VAL A 104 -5.66 -14.98 -8.46
CA VAL A 104 -6.77 -14.16 -7.97
C VAL A 104 -6.75 -14.00 -6.44
N GLY A 105 -6.29 -15.04 -5.72
CA GLY A 105 -6.11 -15.00 -4.26
C GLY A 105 -4.97 -14.09 -3.78
N ALA A 106 -4.09 -13.60 -4.67
CA ALA A 106 -3.08 -12.60 -4.34
C ALA A 106 -3.66 -11.17 -4.32
N MET A 107 -4.89 -10.99 -4.80
CA MET A 107 -5.58 -9.70 -4.81
C MET A 107 -5.92 -9.28 -3.37
N HIS A 108 -5.44 -8.10 -2.95
CA HIS A 108 -5.85 -7.51 -1.68
C HIS A 108 -7.39 -7.41 -1.58
N GLY A 109 -7.95 -7.98 -0.51
CA GLY A 109 -9.40 -8.08 -0.29
C GLY A 109 -10.01 -9.45 -0.64
N ILE A 110 -9.28 -10.31 -1.36
CA ILE A 110 -9.71 -11.69 -1.65
C ILE A 110 -9.07 -12.64 -0.64
N GLY A 111 -9.87 -13.08 0.33
CA GLY A 111 -9.47 -14.13 1.28
C GLY A 111 -9.55 -15.53 0.68
N GLU A 112 -8.97 -16.51 1.38
CA GLU A 112 -8.89 -17.92 0.96
C GLU A 112 -10.24 -18.49 0.47
N LYS A 113 -11.32 -18.27 1.22
CA LYS A 113 -12.65 -18.76 0.86
C LYS A 113 -13.26 -18.12 -0.38
N THR A 114 -12.92 -16.87 -0.67
CA THR A 114 -13.35 -16.21 -1.91
C THR A 114 -12.50 -16.69 -3.07
N ALA A 115 -11.20 -16.89 -2.86
CA ALA A 115 -10.30 -17.45 -3.87
C ALA A 115 -10.71 -18.87 -4.27
N GLU A 116 -11.06 -19.73 -3.30
CA GLU A 116 -11.62 -21.08 -3.56
C GLU A 116 -12.83 -20.99 -4.51
N LYS A 117 -13.82 -20.15 -4.18
CA LYS A 117 -15.04 -20.00 -5.01
C LYS A 117 -14.75 -19.47 -6.41
N LEU A 118 -13.80 -18.56 -6.55
CA LEU A 118 -13.41 -18.01 -7.86
C LEU A 118 -12.71 -19.09 -8.71
N ASN A 119 -11.85 -19.89 -8.09
CA ASN A 119 -11.20 -21.02 -8.76
C ASN A 119 -12.22 -22.08 -9.21
N ASP A 120 -13.26 -22.35 -8.42
CA ASP A 120 -14.33 -23.31 -8.76
C ASP A 120 -15.11 -22.90 -10.02
N ILE A 121 -15.19 -21.59 -10.32
CA ILE A 121 -15.77 -21.06 -11.57
C ILE A 121 -14.71 -20.73 -12.64
N HIS A 122 -13.52 -21.32 -12.52
CA HIS A 122 -12.40 -21.17 -13.46
C HIS A 122 -11.79 -19.76 -13.57
N ILE A 123 -11.98 -18.90 -12.57
CA ILE A 123 -11.28 -17.62 -12.44
C ILE A 123 -10.06 -17.81 -11.52
N GLN A 124 -8.89 -17.99 -12.13
CA GLN A 124 -7.62 -18.30 -11.46
C GLN A 124 -6.69 -17.10 -11.34
N THR A 125 -6.76 -16.14 -12.28
CA THR A 125 -5.89 -14.95 -12.30
C THR A 125 -6.67 -13.65 -12.11
N ILE A 126 -5.97 -12.60 -11.70
CA ILE A 126 -6.56 -11.24 -11.61
C ILE A 126 -7.03 -10.77 -13.00
N GLU A 127 -6.33 -11.15 -14.09
CA GLU A 127 -6.78 -10.84 -15.45
C GLU A 127 -8.14 -11.45 -15.77
N GLN A 128 -8.33 -12.73 -15.45
CA GLN A 128 -9.59 -13.42 -15.69
C GLN A 128 -10.73 -12.78 -14.91
N LEU A 129 -10.49 -12.39 -13.66
CA LEU A 129 -11.49 -11.67 -12.86
C LEU A 129 -11.80 -10.29 -13.46
N ALA A 130 -10.78 -9.56 -13.92
CA ALA A 130 -10.95 -8.21 -14.46
C ALA A 130 -11.67 -8.18 -15.82
N LYS A 131 -11.63 -9.29 -16.57
CA LYS A 131 -12.29 -9.45 -17.87
C LYS A 131 -13.56 -10.30 -17.83
N GLY A 132 -13.91 -10.87 -16.68
CA GLY A 132 -15.13 -11.65 -16.51
C GLY A 132 -16.37 -10.74 -16.45
N ASP A 133 -17.47 -11.19 -17.05
CA ASP A 133 -18.79 -10.54 -17.02
C ASP A 133 -19.65 -11.02 -15.83
#